data_AF-A0A2M8NEH9-F1
#
_entry.id   AF-A0A2M8NEH9-F1
#
_cell.length_a   1.000
_cell.length_b   1.000
_cell.length_c   1.000
_cell.angle_alpha   90.00
_cell.angle_beta   90.00
_cell.angle_gamma   90.00
#
_symmetry.space_group_name_H-M   'P 1'
#
loop_
_entity.id
_entity.type
_entity.pdbx_description
1 polymer ?
#
loop_
_entity_poly.entity_id
_entity_poly.type
_entity_poly.pdbx_seq_one_letter_code
_entity_poly.pdbx_strand_id
1 'polypeptide(L)'
;MFRDSPGARWIDGALIALIGAALLGRAGHVLLNWDYFTLHPDEAHRLDLGGIDWHFAVIGALIGLWVGARLRRFAFSQALAW
;
A
#
# COMPACT_ATOMS: atom_id res chain seq x y z
N MET A 1 7.88 -8.22 -24.36
CA MET A 1 9.25 -8.74 -24.12
C MET A 1 9.92 -8.18 -22.85
N PHE A 2 9.51 -7.03 -22.28
CA PHE A 2 10.11 -6.44 -21.05
C PHE A 2 9.45 -6.82 -19.70
N ARG A 3 8.47 -7.73 -19.69
CA ARG A 3 7.59 -8.00 -18.54
C ARG A 3 8.26 -8.77 -17.38
N ASP A 4 9.43 -9.38 -17.62
CA ASP A 4 10.08 -10.29 -16.66
C ASP A 4 11.44 -9.80 -16.13
N SER A 5 11.81 -8.54 -16.38
CA SER A 5 13.07 -8.02 -15.86
C SER A 5 13.03 -7.94 -14.33
N PRO A 6 14.17 -8.13 -13.64
CA PRO A 6 14.24 -7.99 -12.19
C PRO A 6 13.70 -6.63 -11.71
N GLY A 7 13.99 -5.56 -12.47
CA GLY A 7 13.47 -4.22 -12.19
C GLY A 7 11.96 -4.11 -12.30
N ALA A 8 11.33 -4.75 -13.31
CA ALA A 8 9.88 -4.76 -13.44
C ALA A 8 9.19 -5.43 -12.23
N ARG A 9 9.76 -6.54 -11.73
CA ARG A 9 9.23 -7.23 -10.55
C ARG A 9 9.30 -6.39 -9.27
N TRP A 10 10.38 -5.62 -9.10
CA TRP A 10 10.52 -4.68 -7.99
C TRP A 10 9.53 -3.52 -8.10
N ILE A 11 9.35 -2.96 -9.29
CA ILE A 11 8.36 -1.90 -9.54
C ILE A 11 6.96 -2.42 -9.23
N ASP A 12 6.61 -3.63 -9.67
CA ASP A 12 5.32 -4.23 -9.34
C ASP A 12 5.14 -4.40 -7.83
N GLY A 13 6.17 -4.87 -7.13
CA GLY A 13 6.16 -4.98 -5.67
C GLY A 13 5.95 -3.63 -4.97
N ALA A 14 6.67 -2.60 -5.42
CA ALA A 14 6.54 -1.24 -4.90
C ALA A 14 5.16 -0.64 -5.18
N LEU A 15 4.58 -0.88 -6.35
CA LEU A 15 3.23 -0.44 -6.69
C LEU A 15 2.17 -1.14 -5.83
N ILE A 16 2.30 -2.45 -5.62
CA ILE A 16 1.39 -3.20 -4.74
C ILE A 16 1.53 -2.71 -3.28
N ALA A 17 2.76 -2.45 -2.82
CA ALA A 17 3.00 -1.85 -1.51
C ALA A 17 2.35 -0.47 -1.39
N LEU A 18 2.50 0.39 -2.41
CA LEU A 18 1.89 1.72 -2.44
C LEU A 18 0.36 1.66 -2.38
N ILE A 19 -0.25 0.73 -3.13
CA ILE A 19 -1.70 0.48 -3.07
C ILE A 19 -2.11 0.02 -1.67
N GLY A 20 -1.38 -0.93 -1.08
CA GLY A 20 -1.63 -1.40 0.27
C GLY A 20 -1.55 -0.28 1.31
N ALA A 21 -0.55 0.58 1.19
CA ALA A 21 -0.36 1.75 2.04
C ALA A 21 -1.52 2.73 1.94
N ALA A 22 -1.97 3.06 0.72
CA ALA A 22 -3.08 3.97 0.50
C ALA A 22 -4.41 3.41 1.07
N LEU A 23 -4.69 2.12 0.82
CA LEU A 23 -5.93 1.49 1.26
C LEU A 23 -6.00 1.37 2.79
N LEU A 24 -4.97 0.81 3.42
CA LEU A 24 -4.98 0.63 4.87
C LEU A 24 -4.75 1.94 5.61
N GLY A 25 -3.89 2.82 5.09
CA GLY A 25 -3.73 4.17 5.65
C GLY A 25 -5.03 4.96 5.66
N ARG A 26 -5.84 4.84 4.59
CA ARG A 26 -7.17 5.46 4.55
C ARG A 26 -8.17 4.76 5.47
N ALA A 27 -8.21 3.43 5.45
CA ALA A 27 -9.10 2.67 6.32
C ALA A 27 -8.82 2.95 7.81
N GLY A 28 -7.54 3.06 8.18
CA GLY A 28 -7.10 3.44 9.53
C GLY A 28 -7.54 4.85 9.89
N HIS A 29 -7.35 5.82 9.00
CA HIS A 29 -7.81 7.19 9.22
C HIS A 29 -9.34 7.27 9.42
N VAL A 30 -10.11 6.53 8.61
CA VAL A 30 -11.58 6.45 8.73
C VAL A 30 -11.99 5.78 10.04
N LEU A 31 -11.33 4.68 10.42
CA LEU A 31 -11.62 3.96 11.66
C LEU A 31 -11.34 4.80 12.90
N LEU A 32 -10.26 5.58 12.89
CA LEU A 32 -9.89 6.46 14.00
C LEU A 32 -10.78 7.71 14.10
N ASN A 33 -11.39 8.14 12.99
CA ASN A 33 -12.29 9.29 12.92
C ASN A 33 -13.73 8.85 12.61
N TRP A 34 -14.15 7.71 13.18
CA TRP A 34 -15.40 7.05 12.84
C TRP A 34 -16.61 7.99 12.92
N ASP A 35 -16.73 8.75 14.01
CA ASP A 35 -17.84 9.69 14.22
C ASP A 35 -17.96 10.72 13.09
N TYR A 36 -16.85 11.22 12.56
CA TYR A 36 -16.84 12.15 11.43
C TYR A 36 -17.35 11.50 10.14
N PHE A 37 -16.87 10.30 9.83
CA PHE A 37 -17.20 9.59 8.59
C PHE A 37 -18.60 8.97 8.60
N THR A 38 -19.23 8.78 9.77
CA THR A 38 -20.67 8.44 9.82
C THR A 38 -21.56 9.57 9.29
N LEU A 39 -21.09 10.82 9.40
CA LEU A 39 -21.78 12.00 8.89
C LEU A 39 -21.38 12.34 7.44
N HIS A 40 -20.17 11.96 7.03
CA HIS A 40 -19.60 12.23 5.69
C HIS A 40 -19.08 10.93 5.03
N PRO A 41 -19.94 9.94 4.76
CA PRO A 41 -19.49 8.63 4.27
C PRO A 41 -18.91 8.69 2.84
N ASP A 42 -19.32 9.68 2.05
CA ASP A 42 -18.78 9.93 0.70
C ASP A 42 -17.32 10.40 0.76
N GLU A 43 -16.88 11.02 1.85
CA GLU A 43 -15.49 11.42 1.99
C GLU A 43 -14.57 10.22 2.25
N ALA A 44 -15.07 9.10 2.78
CA ALA A 44 -14.23 7.97 3.20
C ALA A 44 -13.32 7.39 2.11
N HIS A 45 -13.74 7.44 0.84
CA HIS A 45 -12.97 6.93 -0.31
C HIS A 45 -12.15 8.02 -1.04
N ARG A 46 -12.31 9.29 -0.64
CA ARG A 46 -11.65 10.44 -1.25
C ARG A 46 -10.26 10.66 -0.66
N LEU A 47 -9.24 10.23 -1.41
CA LEU A 47 -7.83 10.39 -1.03
C LEU A 47 -7.28 11.81 -1.31
N ASP A 48 -7.98 12.59 -2.12
CA ASP A 48 -7.65 13.98 -2.49
C ASP A 48 -7.89 14.98 -1.35
N LEU A 49 -8.75 14.63 -0.39
CA LEU A 49 -9.04 15.45 0.79
C LEU A 49 -7.96 15.35 1.89
N GLY A 50 -6.88 14.61 1.65
CA GLY A 50 -5.90 14.24 2.67
C GLY A 50 -6.45 13.17 3.62
N GLY A 51 -5.82 12.99 4.77
CA GLY A 51 -6.26 12.01 5.78
C GLY A 51 -5.82 10.59 5.50
N ILE A 52 -4.51 10.35 5.61
CA ILE A 52 -3.89 9.02 5.64
C ILE A 52 -3.24 8.87 7.02
N ASP A 53 -3.58 7.81 7.73
CA ASP A 53 -2.86 7.47 8.96
C ASP A 53 -1.53 6.80 8.63
N TRP A 54 -0.44 7.30 9.19
CA TRP A 54 0.89 6.81 8.86
C TRP A 54 1.18 5.41 9.42
N HIS A 55 0.64 5.05 10.60
CA HIS A 55 0.83 3.72 11.16
C HIS A 55 0.16 2.67 10.28
N PHE A 56 -1.10 2.92 9.91
CA PHE A 56 -1.84 2.01 9.04
C PHE A 56 -1.29 2.01 7.60
N ALA A 57 -0.75 3.14 7.12
CA ALA A 57 -0.07 3.19 5.83
C ALA A 57 1.20 2.34 5.82
N VAL A 58 2.02 2.39 6.88
CA VAL A 58 3.21 1.54 7.02
C VAL A 58 2.82 0.06 7.08
N ILE A 59 1.83 -0.28 7.90
CA ILE A 59 1.31 -1.67 7.99
C ILE A 59 0.82 -2.13 6.61
N GLY A 60 0.08 -1.29 5.90
CA GLY A 60 -0.43 -1.60 4.57
C GLY A 60 0.64 -1.73 3.51
N ALA A 61 1.69 -0.91 3.57
CA ALA A 61 2.84 -1.03 2.68
C ALA A 61 3.54 -2.38 2.88
N LEU A 62 3.76 -2.79 4.12
CA LEU A 62 4.39 -4.07 4.46
C LEU A 62 3.56 -5.26 4.01
N ILE A 63 2.24 -5.23 4.25
CA ILE A 63 1.32 -6.27 3.77
C ILE A 63 1.32 -6.31 2.24
N GLY A 64 1.20 -5.16 1.57
CA GLY A 64 1.21 -5.06 0.12
C GLY A 64 2.52 -5.56 -0.49
N LEU A 65 3.66 -5.19 0.09
CA LEU A 65 4.96 -5.69 -0.35
C LEU A 65 5.09 -7.20 -0.16
N TRP A 66 4.62 -7.74 0.97
CA TRP A 66 4.62 -9.18 1.21
C TRP A 66 3.75 -9.93 0.19
N VAL A 67 2.55 -9.42 -0.11
CA VAL A 67 1.69 -9.95 -1.18
C VAL A 67 2.38 -9.85 -2.54
N GLY A 68 2.96 -8.71 -2.88
CA GLY A 68 3.67 -8.48 -4.14
C GLY A 68 4.86 -9.43 -4.32
N ALA A 69 5.66 -9.63 -3.27
CA ALA A 69 6.76 -10.59 -3.25
C ALA A 69 6.28 -12.02 -3.47
N ARG A 70 5.15 -12.41 -2.86
CA ARG A 70 4.53 -13.73 -3.05
C ARG A 70 4.02 -13.91 -4.49
N LEU A 71 3.36 -12.91 -5.06
CA LEU A 71 2.77 -12.98 -6.41
C LEU A 71 3.81 -12.95 -7.52
N ARG A 72 4.89 -12.15 -7.37
CA ARG A 72 5.92 -11.95 -8.38
C ARG A 72 7.19 -12.79 -8.16
N ARG A 73 7.24 -13.59 -7.08
CA ARG A 73 8.34 -14.50 -6.72
C ARG A 73 9.73 -13.82 -6.74
N PHE A 74 9.83 -12.58 -6.28
CA PHE A 74 11.15 -11.95 -6.07
C PHE A 74 11.58 -12.12 -4.61
N ALA A 75 12.83 -12.53 -4.42
CA ALA A 75 13.41 -12.66 -3.09
C ALA A 75 13.88 -11.28 -2.61
N PHE A 76 13.41 -10.86 -1.43
CA PHE A 76 13.84 -9.62 -0.78
C PHE A 76 15.37 -9.52 -0.61
N SER A 77 16.05 -10.68 -0.58
CA SER A 77 17.52 -10.81 -0.48
C SER A 77 18.31 -10.33 -1.70
N GLN A 78 17.70 -10.10 -2.86
CA GLN A 78 18.43 -9.54 -4.02
C GLN A 78 18.65 -8.03 -3.95
N ALA A 79 17.97 -7.31 -3.06
CA ALA A 79 18.16 -5.86 -2.88
C ALA A 79 19.40 -5.50 -2.04
N LEU A 80 20.06 -6.48 -1.40
CA LEU A 80 21.21 -6.27 -0.50
C LEU A 80 22.53 -6.81 -1.06
N ALA A 81 22.52 -7.38 -2.26
CA ALA A 81 23.73 -7.76 -2.97
C ALA A 81 24.18 -6.56 -3.83
N TRP A 82 24.91 -5.64 -3.19
CA TRP A 82 25.70 -4.62 -3.89
C TRP A 82 27.02 -5.21 -4.37
#